data_AF-A0A494YA24-F1
#
_entry.id   AF-A0A494YA24-F1
#
_cell.length_a   1.000
_cell.length_b   1.000
_cell.length_c   1.000
_cell.angle_alpha   90.00
_cell.angle_beta   90.00
_cell.angle_gamma   90.00
#
_symmetry.space_group_name_H-M   'P 1'
#
loop_
_entity.id
_entity.type
_entity.pdbx_description
1 polymer ?
#
loop_
_entity_poly.entity_id
_entity_poly.type
_entity_poly.pdbx_seq_one_letter_code
_entity_poly.pdbx_strand_id
1 'polypeptide(L)' 'MGTAVSPDALDTYRGGSQTYNDMQVNGTLSDTRALGVQTGSNTIADGSFANSSGLPTVIQNTGANVLIQNATIVNVQFKQ' A
#
# COMPACT_ATOMS: atom_id res chain seq x y z
N MET A 1 -36.11 27.98 17.99
CA MET A 1 -34.84 28.41 17.37
C MET A 1 -33.73 27.57 18.02
N GLY A 2 -33.03 26.74 17.26
CA GLY A 2 -32.03 25.80 17.81
C GLY A 2 -30.79 26.54 18.33
N THR A 3 -30.27 26.11 19.47
CA THR A 3 -29.06 26.67 20.08
C THR A 3 -27.85 26.37 19.19
N ALA A 4 -27.01 27.38 18.93
CA ALA A 4 -25.78 27.20 18.18
C ALA A 4 -24.84 26.24 18.93
N VAL A 5 -24.40 25.18 18.26
CA VAL A 5 -23.43 24.21 18.80
C VAL A 5 -22.06 24.86 18.85
N SER A 6 -21.30 24.65 19.93
CA SER A 6 -19.96 25.23 20.09
C SER A 6 -18.97 24.67 19.05
N PRO A 7 -17.96 25.44 18.62
CA PRO A 7 -16.97 24.98 17.66
C PRO A 7 -16.26 23.68 18.08
N ASP A 8 -15.95 23.52 19.37
CA ASP A 8 -15.31 22.33 19.94
C ASP A 8 -16.22 21.09 19.90
N ALA A 9 -17.51 21.29 20.15
CA ALA A 9 -18.50 20.23 20.00
C ALA A 9 -18.66 19.85 18.52
N LEU A 10 -18.71 20.83 17.60
CA LEU A 10 -18.71 20.58 16.16
C LEU A 10 -17.42 19.88 15.71
N ASP A 11 -16.26 20.13 16.31
CA ASP A 11 -14.99 19.46 15.97
C ASP A 11 -15.03 17.97 16.33
N THR A 12 -15.64 17.65 17.47
CA THR A 12 -15.88 16.26 17.90
C THR A 12 -16.90 15.56 17.00
N TYR A 13 -17.96 16.26 16.56
CA TYR A 13 -18.99 15.71 15.66
C TYR A 13 -18.58 15.67 14.17
N ARG A 14 -17.55 16.42 13.75
CA ARG A 14 -17.00 16.45 12.37
C ARG A 14 -16.17 15.21 12.01
N GLY A 15 -16.42 14.08 12.68
CA GLY A 15 -15.74 12.82 12.42
C GLY A 15 -14.34 12.79 13.03
N GLY A 16 -14.23 13.04 14.34
CA GLY A 16 -13.01 12.90 15.13
C GLY A 16 -12.45 11.47 15.11
N SER A 17 -11.76 11.17 14.00
CA SER A 17 -10.72 10.17 13.75
C SER A 17 -10.88 8.78 14.38
N GLN A 18 -11.80 7.98 13.84
CA GLN A 18 -11.56 6.53 13.78
C GLN A 18 -11.26 6.16 12.33
N THR A 19 -9.98 6.23 11.96
CA THR A 19 -9.50 5.65 10.71
C THR A 19 -9.31 4.14 10.93
N TYR A 20 -10.25 3.34 10.46
CA TYR A 20 -10.13 1.88 10.48
C TYR A 20 -9.40 1.41 9.23
N ASN A 21 -8.18 0.91 9.40
CA ASN A 21 -7.36 0.36 8.34
C ASN A 21 -7.23 -1.14 8.54
N ASP A 22 -7.84 -1.91 7.66
CA ASP A 22 -7.66 -3.36 7.62
C ASP A 22 -6.99 -3.74 6.30
N MET A 23 -5.97 -4.61 6.39
CA MET A 23 -5.19 -5.07 5.25
C MET A 23 -4.97 -6.56 5.38
N GLN A 24 -5.86 -7.34 4.76
CA GLN A 24 -5.74 -8.78 4.72
C GLN A 24 -5.08 -9.21 3.39
N VAL A 25 -3.84 -9.67 3.47
CA VAL A 25 -3.11 -10.21 2.31
C VAL A 25 -2.82 -11.67 2.57
N ASN A 26 -3.61 -12.54 1.94
CA ASN A 26 -3.42 -13.99 2.02
C ASN A 26 -2.98 -14.51 0.65
N GLY A 27 -2.06 -15.46 0.66
CA GLY A 27 -1.64 -16.15 -0.53
C GLY A 27 -1.03 -17.48 -0.14
N THR A 28 -1.37 -18.50 -0.90
CA THR A 28 -0.82 -19.84 -0.74
C THR A 28 -0.23 -20.25 -2.07
N LEU A 29 0.98 -20.80 -2.02
CA LEU A 29 1.63 -21.40 -3.18
C LEU A 29 1.76 -22.90 -2.89
N SER A 30 0.84 -23.71 -3.40
CA SER A 30 0.84 -25.17 -3.23
C SER A 30 1.04 -25.90 -4.56
N ASP A 31 1.51 -27.15 -4.47
CA ASP A 31 1.68 -28.09 -5.59
C ASP A 31 2.51 -27.59 -6.79
N THR A 32 3.41 -26.62 -6.59
CA THR A 32 4.17 -26.03 -7.69
C THR A 32 5.47 -26.81 -7.94
N ARG A 33 5.64 -27.32 -9.17
CA ARG A 33 6.87 -27.98 -9.64
C ARG A 33 7.49 -27.15 -10.76
N ALA A 34 8.74 -26.76 -10.58
CA ALA A 34 9.54 -26.03 -11.57
C ALA A 34 10.66 -26.94 -12.09
N LEU A 35 10.60 -27.36 -13.36
CA LEU A 35 11.61 -28.21 -14.01
C LEU A 35 12.14 -27.50 -15.26
N GLY A 36 13.46 -27.47 -15.44
CA GLY A 36 14.10 -26.80 -16.58
C GLY A 36 14.00 -25.26 -16.54
N VAL A 37 13.96 -24.65 -15.35
CA VAL A 37 13.78 -23.19 -15.23
C VAL A 37 15.11 -22.46 -15.41
N GLN A 38 15.21 -21.69 -16.49
CA GLN A 38 16.23 -20.68 -16.69
C GLN A 38 15.69 -19.33 -16.19
N THR A 39 16.25 -18.81 -15.11
CA THR A 39 15.86 -17.51 -14.52
C THR A 39 16.63 -16.36 -15.18
N GLY A 40 16.02 -15.17 -15.21
CA GLY A 40 16.66 -13.94 -15.71
C GLY A 40 17.30 -13.07 -14.62
N SER A 41 17.78 -11.89 -15.01
CA SER A 41 18.27 -10.87 -14.08
C SER A 41 17.20 -9.80 -13.83
N ASN A 42 17.10 -9.35 -12.59
CA ASN A 42 16.26 -8.26 -12.15
C ASN A 42 17.13 -7.01 -12.06
N THR A 43 17.35 -6.32 -13.18
CA THR A 43 18.29 -5.19 -13.20
C THR A 43 17.52 -3.87 -13.15
N ILE A 44 17.72 -3.12 -12.07
CA ILE A 44 17.37 -1.70 -11.96
C ILE A 44 18.68 -0.93 -12.13
N ALA A 45 18.80 -0.16 -13.21
CA ALA A 45 20.02 0.58 -13.53
C ALA A 45 19.97 2.03 -13.03
N ASP A 46 21.09 2.72 -13.12
CA ASP A 46 21.18 4.14 -12.77
C ASP A 46 20.12 4.96 -13.52
N GLY A 47 19.42 5.82 -12.78
CA GLY A 47 18.35 6.65 -13.32
C GLY A 47 16.96 5.98 -13.43
N SER A 48 16.82 4.69 -13.10
CA SER A 48 15.51 3.99 -13.20
C SER A 48 14.40 4.62 -12.36
N PHE A 49 14.75 5.38 -11.33
CA PHE A 49 13.81 6.17 -10.51
C PHE A 49 14.19 7.66 -10.44
N ALA A 50 15.05 8.14 -11.34
CA ALA A 50 15.32 9.58 -11.42
C ALA A 50 13.98 10.31 -11.66
N ASN A 51 13.68 11.28 -10.80
CA ASN A 51 12.42 12.03 -10.79
C ASN A 51 11.18 11.25 -10.31
N SER A 52 11.31 10.08 -9.67
CA SER A 52 10.15 9.43 -9.04
C SER A 52 9.62 10.29 -7.89
N SER A 53 8.32 10.59 -7.91
CA SER A 53 7.61 11.32 -6.86
C SER A 53 6.39 10.52 -6.40
N GLY A 54 5.98 10.65 -5.15
CA GLY A 54 4.93 9.84 -4.52
C GLY A 54 5.48 8.61 -3.80
N LEU A 55 4.79 7.47 -3.90
CA LEU A 55 5.13 6.21 -3.21
C LEU A 55 5.44 5.10 -4.24
N PRO A 56 6.63 5.11 -4.87
CA PRO A 56 6.98 4.06 -5.82
C PRO A 56 7.15 2.72 -5.09
N THR A 57 6.53 1.66 -5.61
CA THR A 57 6.72 0.29 -5.13
C THR A 57 7.22 -0.58 -6.26
N VAL A 58 8.30 -1.33 -6.01
CA VAL A 58 8.98 -2.13 -7.04
C VAL A 58 9.19 -3.53 -6.50
N ILE A 59 8.79 -4.52 -7.28
CA ILE A 59 8.96 -5.92 -6.92
C ILE A 59 9.57 -6.64 -8.12
N GLN A 60 10.73 -7.22 -7.87
CA GLN A 60 11.56 -7.86 -8.86
C GLN A 60 11.74 -9.32 -8.49
N ASN A 61 11.18 -10.21 -9.31
CA ASN A 61 11.38 -11.64 -9.13
C ASN A 61 11.60 -12.35 -10.46
N THR A 62 12.76 -13.00 -10.59
CA THR A 62 13.20 -13.70 -11.80
C THR A 62 13.06 -15.20 -11.71
N GLY A 63 12.49 -15.71 -10.62
CA GLY A 63 12.28 -17.12 -10.36
C GLY A 63 10.95 -17.67 -10.91
N ALA A 64 10.82 -19.00 -10.85
CA ALA A 64 9.53 -19.70 -10.95
C ALA A 64 8.99 -19.99 -9.56
N ASN A 65 7.68 -20.25 -9.44
CA ASN A 65 7.01 -20.53 -8.18
C ASN A 65 7.10 -19.34 -7.21
N VAL A 66 6.68 -18.17 -7.69
CA VAL A 66 6.77 -16.92 -6.94
C VAL A 66 5.37 -16.45 -6.61
N LEU A 67 5.11 -16.27 -5.32
CA LEU A 67 3.95 -15.54 -4.83
C LEU A 67 4.42 -14.20 -4.29
N ILE A 68 3.95 -13.12 -4.90
CA ILE A 68 4.24 -11.74 -4.47
C ILE A 68 2.97 -11.14 -3.87
N GLN A 69 3.09 -10.66 -2.64
CA GLN A 69 2.03 -10.06 -1.86
C GLN A 69 2.49 -8.67 -1.42
N ASN A 70 1.90 -7.62 -1.98
CA ASN A 70 2.16 -6.24 -1.58
C ASN A 70 0.84 -5.50 -1.43
N ALA A 71 0.74 -4.71 -0.36
CA ALA A 71 -0.38 -3.82 -0.12
C ALA A 71 0.12 -2.59 0.65
N THR A 72 -0.38 -1.43 0.26
CA THR A 72 -0.01 -0.13 0.84
C THR A 72 -1.29 0.64 1.14
N ILE A 73 -1.49 1.02 2.41
CA ILE A 73 -2.59 1.90 2.83
C ILE A 73 -2.01 3.30 3.06
N VAL A 74 -2.61 4.31 2.44
CA VAL A 74 -2.23 5.72 2.59
C VAL A 74 -3.40 6.49 3.18
N ASN A 75 -3.22 7.01 4.39
CA ASN A 75 -4.18 7.89 5.05
C ASN A 75 -3.66 9.32 5.04
N VAL A 76 -4.41 10.22 4.41
CA VAL A 76 -4.05 11.65 4.34
C VAL A 76 -5.12 12.46 5.05
N GLN A 77 -4.71 13.25 6.05
CA GLN A 77 -5.56 14.24 6.71
C GLN A 77 -4.94 15.61 6.51
N PHE A 78 -5.68 16.51 5.87
CA PHE A 78 -5.31 17.91 5.77
C PHE A 78 -5.89 18.65 6.97
N LYS A 79 -5.03 19.28 7.78
CA LYS A 79 -5.45 20.24 8.79
C LYS A 79 -5.40 21.63 8.16
N GLN A 80 -6.50 22.38 8.28
CA GLN A 80 -6.51 23.83 8.03
C GLN A 80 -6.08 24.56 9.29
#